data_AF-A0A7V9MME2-F1
#
_entry.id   AF-A0A7V9MME2-F1
#
_cell.length_a   1.000
_cell.length_b   1.000
_cell.length_c   1.000
_cell.angle_alpha   90.00
_cell.angle_beta   90.00
_cell.angle_gamma   90.00
#
_symmetry.space_group_name_H-M   'P 1'
#
loop_
_entity.id
_entity.type
_entity.pdbx_description
1 polymer ?
#
loop_
_entity_poly.entity_id
_entity_poly.type
_entity_poly.pdbx_seq_one_letter_code
_entity_poly.pdbx_strand_id
1 'polypeptide(L)'
;MKQENVEIFTNTRIKSVLYLRNYFNVKLDNNSIISSKIVIGSYGKRDLLDRQLNRDFFKAKTGYMAVKYHIKTSYAANEIGLDNFKDGYCGISKIEEDKYCLCYLTKRSNIAGLNSIKQMEEEVLYKNSRLKHIFEHSEFLFSKPEVINEISISPKSLIENHILMCGDSAGMILLYVEMEWLWQSTQQK
;
A
#
# COMPACT_ATOMS: atom_id res chain seq x y z
N MET A 1 23.30 -11.02 -9.48
CA MET A 1 24.16 -10.99 -8.27
C MET A 1 23.89 -12.26 -7.49
N LYS A 2 24.86 -13.17 -7.39
CA LYS A 2 24.84 -14.30 -6.45
C LYS A 2 25.55 -13.82 -5.19
N GLN A 3 24.79 -13.35 -4.20
CA GLN A 3 25.31 -13.24 -2.84
C GLN A 3 24.64 -14.37 -2.05
N GLU A 4 25.48 -15.28 -1.54
CA GLU A 4 25.11 -16.41 -0.67
C GLU A 4 24.24 -17.52 -1.26
N ASN A 5 24.72 -18.29 -2.26
CA ASN A 5 24.04 -19.51 -2.76
C ASN A 5 22.55 -19.37 -3.15
N VAL A 6 22.03 -18.15 -3.22
CA VAL A 6 20.68 -17.83 -3.66
C VAL A 6 20.71 -17.56 -5.16
N GLU A 7 19.83 -18.24 -5.89
CA GLU A 7 19.56 -17.93 -7.28
C GLU A 7 18.40 -16.93 -7.35
N ILE A 8 18.65 -15.78 -7.97
CA ILE A 8 17.68 -14.70 -8.10
C ILE A 8 17.25 -14.58 -9.55
N PHE A 9 15.97 -14.80 -9.80
CA PHE A 9 15.35 -14.61 -11.10
C PHE A 9 14.63 -13.25 -11.13
N THR A 10 15.26 -12.24 -11.74
CA THR A 10 14.63 -10.93 -11.99
C THR A 10 13.83 -10.95 -13.28
N ASN A 11 12.94 -9.97 -13.48
CA ASN A 11 12.08 -9.89 -14.67
C ASN A 11 11.31 -11.20 -14.96
N THR A 12 11.01 -11.95 -13.89
CA THR A 12 10.40 -13.27 -13.96
C THR A 12 9.17 -13.26 -13.07
N ARG A 13 8.01 -13.62 -13.63
CA ARG A 13 6.75 -13.71 -12.89
C ARG A 13 6.33 -15.17 -12.68
N ILE A 14 5.82 -15.47 -11.49
CA ILE A 14 5.17 -16.76 -11.21
C ILE A 14 3.76 -16.75 -11.82
N LYS A 15 3.47 -17.75 -12.66
CA LYS A 15 2.17 -17.96 -13.31
C LYS A 15 1.26 -18.93 -12.59
N SER A 16 1.79 -19.86 -11.79
CA SER A 16 0.99 -20.78 -10.98
C SER A 16 1.89 -21.55 -10.04
N VAL A 17 1.32 -22.01 -8.92
CA VAL A 17 1.98 -22.91 -7.98
C VAL A 17 1.07 -24.10 -7.75
N LEU A 18 1.58 -25.32 -7.96
CA LEU A 18 0.84 -26.56 -7.75
C LEU A 18 1.60 -27.44 -6.76
N TYR A 19 0.93 -27.93 -5.72
CA TYR A 19 1.51 -28.88 -4.77
C TYR A 19 1.08 -30.31 -5.13
N LEU A 20 2.04 -31.16 -5.49
CA LEU A 20 1.83 -32.53 -5.91
C LEU A 20 2.92 -33.44 -5.36
N ARG A 21 2.54 -34.58 -4.76
CA ARG A 21 3.48 -35.62 -4.28
C ARG A 21 4.61 -35.06 -3.39
N ASN A 22 4.28 -34.18 -2.45
CA ASN A 22 5.22 -33.53 -1.52
C ASN A 22 6.22 -32.53 -2.14
N TYR A 23 5.96 -32.06 -3.36
CA TYR A 23 6.73 -31.00 -4.00
C TYR A 23 5.80 -29.94 -4.61
N PHE A 24 6.29 -28.71 -4.65
CA PHE A 24 5.70 -27.63 -5.43
C PHE A 24 6.29 -27.62 -6.82
N ASN A 25 5.43 -27.46 -7.82
CA ASN A 25 5.80 -27.09 -9.17
C ASN A 25 5.41 -25.62 -9.40
N VAL A 26 6.42 -24.76 -9.46
CA VAL A 26 6.28 -23.32 -9.67
C VAL A 26 6.47 -23.04 -11.15
N LYS A 27 5.40 -22.66 -11.84
CA LYS A 27 5.43 -22.32 -13.26
C LYS A 27 5.76 -20.84 -13.41
N LEU A 28 6.74 -20.53 -14.24
CA LEU A 28 7.15 -19.16 -14.56
C LEU A 28 6.43 -18.64 -15.80
N ASP A 29 6.55 -17.34 -16.07
CA ASP A 29 5.96 -16.66 -17.23
C ASP A 29 6.50 -17.17 -18.57
N ASN A 30 7.77 -17.57 -18.65
CA ASN A 30 8.38 -18.25 -19.78
C ASN A 30 7.97 -19.74 -19.93
N ASN A 31 7.02 -20.21 -19.11
CA ASN A 31 6.52 -21.60 -19.03
C ASN A 31 7.49 -22.65 -18.50
N SER A 32 8.71 -22.28 -18.10
CA SER A 32 9.59 -23.18 -17.34
C SER A 32 8.99 -23.50 -15.97
N ILE A 33 9.43 -24.62 -15.39
CA ILE A 33 8.96 -25.11 -14.10
C ILE A 33 10.16 -25.28 -13.18
N ILE A 34 10.04 -24.74 -11.97
CA ILE A 34 10.98 -24.97 -10.88
C ILE A 34 10.27 -25.82 -9.83
N SER A 35 10.94 -26.87 -9.37
CA SER A 35 10.43 -27.72 -8.29
C SER A 35 11.06 -27.35 -6.95
N SER A 36 10.26 -27.30 -5.89
CA SER A 36 10.73 -27.03 -4.52
C SER A 36 9.97 -27.84 -3.49
N LYS A 37 10.56 -28.06 -2.30
CA LYS A 37 9.87 -28.66 -1.15
C LYS A 37 9.04 -27.64 -0.36
N ILE A 38 9.42 -26.37 -0.41
CA ILE A 38 8.79 -25.27 0.34
C ILE A 38 8.62 -24.08 -0.60
N VAL A 39 7.46 -23.41 -0.53
CA VAL A 39 7.21 -22.14 -1.20
C VAL A 39 6.74 -21.12 -0.17
N ILE A 40 7.34 -19.94 -0.20
CA ILE A 40 6.94 -18.77 0.59
C ILE A 40 6.41 -17.70 -0.38
N GLY A 41 5.15 -17.33 -0.23
CA GLY A 41 4.51 -16.22 -0.93
C GLY A 41 4.89 -14.89 -0.28
N SER A 42 5.77 -14.14 -0.95
CA SER A 42 6.26 -12.82 -0.52
C SER A 42 6.04 -11.76 -1.60
N TYR A 43 4.93 -11.85 -2.34
CA TYR A 43 4.65 -11.03 -3.54
C TYR A 43 3.84 -9.75 -3.23
N GLY A 44 3.70 -9.42 -1.95
CA GLY A 44 3.18 -8.12 -1.51
C GLY A 44 1.66 -8.06 -1.40
N LYS A 45 1.11 -6.84 -1.60
CA LYS A 45 -0.27 -6.48 -1.22
C LYS A 45 -1.33 -7.25 -1.99
N ARG A 46 -1.14 -7.41 -3.29
CA ARG A 46 -2.15 -7.96 -4.21
C ARG A 46 -1.48 -8.29 -5.54
N ASP A 47 -1.57 -9.54 -5.97
CA ASP A 47 -1.00 -10.02 -7.23
C ASP A 47 -2.01 -10.87 -8.03
N LEU A 48 -1.73 -11.12 -9.31
CA LEU A 48 -2.51 -12.05 -10.13
C LEU A 48 -2.47 -13.48 -9.58
N LEU A 49 -1.41 -13.85 -8.86
CA LEU A 49 -1.32 -15.14 -8.19
C LEU A 49 -2.39 -15.30 -7.11
N ASP A 50 -2.76 -14.24 -6.38
CA ASP A 50 -3.88 -14.30 -5.42
C ASP A 50 -5.19 -14.68 -6.10
N ARG A 51 -5.42 -14.15 -7.32
CA ARG A 51 -6.60 -14.47 -8.13
C ARG A 51 -6.60 -15.94 -8.54
N GLN A 52 -5.45 -16.48 -8.94
CA GLN A 52 -5.32 -17.87 -9.36
C GLN A 52 -5.46 -18.85 -8.21
N LEU A 53 -4.95 -18.47 -7.03
CA LEU A 53 -5.14 -19.20 -5.79
C LEU A 53 -6.55 -19.02 -5.21
N ASN A 54 -7.41 -18.21 -5.85
CA ASN A 54 -8.79 -17.92 -5.44
C ASN A 54 -8.90 -17.38 -4.00
N ARG A 55 -7.92 -16.59 -3.54
CA ARG A 55 -7.87 -16.09 -2.17
C ARG A 55 -9.03 -15.14 -1.89
N ASP A 56 -9.70 -15.31 -0.76
CA ASP A 56 -10.98 -14.64 -0.47
C ASP A 56 -10.89 -13.12 -0.40
N PHE A 57 -9.82 -12.57 0.18
CA PHE A 57 -9.62 -11.11 0.24
C PHE A 57 -9.56 -10.47 -1.16
N PHE A 58 -9.17 -11.24 -2.20
CA PHE A 58 -9.09 -10.74 -3.57
C PHE A 58 -10.49 -10.42 -4.13
N LYS A 59 -11.54 -11.07 -3.63
CA LYS A 59 -12.93 -10.85 -4.08
C LYS A 59 -13.55 -9.62 -3.41
N ALA A 60 -13.09 -9.26 -2.22
CA ALA A 60 -13.58 -8.10 -1.49
C ALA A 60 -13.09 -6.80 -2.17
N LYS A 61 -14.03 -5.89 -2.43
CA LYS A 61 -13.67 -4.49 -2.72
C LYS A 61 -13.25 -3.84 -1.42
N THR A 62 -12.20 -3.03 -1.51
CA THR A 62 -11.65 -2.34 -0.36
C THR A 62 -11.88 -0.86 -0.58
N GLY A 63 -12.48 -0.21 0.41
CA GLY A 63 -12.90 1.18 0.29
C GLY A 63 -11.75 2.19 0.37
N TYR A 64 -10.48 1.79 0.23
CA TYR A 64 -9.33 2.65 0.48
C TYR A 64 -8.49 2.91 -0.77
N MET A 65 -7.98 4.12 -0.87
CA MET A 65 -6.97 4.54 -1.85
C MET A 65 -5.84 5.27 -1.12
N ALA A 66 -4.61 5.14 -1.64
CA ALA A 66 -3.49 5.94 -1.21
C ALA A 66 -2.97 6.81 -2.34
N VAL A 67 -2.50 7.98 -1.98
CA VAL A 67 -1.87 8.96 -2.87
C VAL A 67 -0.52 9.30 -2.30
N LYS A 68 0.51 9.37 -3.14
CA LYS A 68 1.88 9.67 -2.76
C LYS A 68 2.47 10.74 -3.67
N TYR A 69 3.17 11.68 -3.05
CA TYR A 69 4.01 12.68 -3.67
C TYR A 69 5.43 12.63 -3.10
N HIS A 70 6.39 13.11 -3.88
CA HIS A 70 7.63 13.64 -3.33
C HIS A 70 7.57 15.16 -3.40
N ILE A 71 7.92 15.82 -2.30
CA ILE A 71 7.89 17.27 -2.17
C ILE A 71 9.23 17.80 -1.63
N LYS A 72 9.50 19.08 -1.85
CA LYS A 72 10.43 19.85 -1.01
C LYS A 72 9.65 20.79 -0.12
N THR A 73 9.96 20.77 1.16
CA THR A 73 9.27 21.59 2.16
C THR A 73 10.17 21.81 3.38
N SER A 74 9.80 22.74 4.24
CA SER A 74 10.44 22.94 5.53
C SER A 74 9.71 22.10 6.58
N TYR A 75 10.34 21.01 7.02
CA TYR A 75 9.82 20.11 8.05
C TYR A 75 10.97 19.54 8.89
N ALA A 76 10.68 19.02 10.08
CA ALA A 76 11.70 18.43 10.94
C ALA A 76 12.25 17.13 10.33
N ALA A 77 13.57 17.04 10.16
CA ALA A 77 14.22 15.94 9.46
C ALA A 77 14.17 14.60 10.21
N ASN A 78 14.02 14.65 11.54
CA ASN A 78 14.03 13.51 12.46
C ASN A 78 12.63 13.14 12.96
N GLU A 79 11.57 13.63 12.31
CA GLU A 79 10.19 13.37 12.69
C GLU A 79 9.40 12.73 11.56
N ILE A 80 8.44 11.89 11.94
CA ILE A 80 7.37 11.42 11.06
C ILE A 80 6.12 12.20 11.47
N GLY A 81 5.64 13.05 10.57
CA GLY A 81 4.37 13.72 10.75
C GLY A 81 3.22 12.79 10.40
N LEU A 82 2.18 12.79 11.24
CA LEU A 82 0.92 12.09 10.96
C LEU A 82 -0.23 13.04 11.28
N ASP A 83 -0.97 13.43 10.26
CA ASP A 83 -2.08 14.38 10.33
C ASP A 83 -3.36 13.73 9.85
N ASN A 84 -4.35 13.64 10.73
CA ASN A 84 -5.64 13.09 10.42
C ASN A 84 -6.51 14.10 9.65
N PHE A 85 -7.40 13.57 8.82
CA PHE A 85 -8.50 14.29 8.19
C PHE A 85 -9.72 13.38 8.15
N LYS A 86 -10.85 13.87 7.61
CA LYS A 86 -12.07 13.06 7.55
C LYS A 86 -11.82 11.77 6.77
N ASP A 87 -12.05 10.62 7.41
CA ASP A 87 -11.93 9.29 6.80
C ASP A 87 -10.54 8.98 6.20
N GLY A 88 -9.48 9.52 6.80
CA GLY A 88 -8.12 9.27 6.36
C GLY A 88 -7.03 9.93 7.22
N TYR A 89 -5.79 9.67 6.85
CA TYR A 89 -4.62 10.29 7.46
C TYR A 89 -3.54 10.55 6.41
N CYS A 90 -2.72 11.57 6.65
CA CYS A 90 -1.60 11.98 5.82
C CYS A 90 -0.31 11.87 6.64
N GLY A 91 0.69 11.19 6.09
CA GLY A 91 2.02 11.06 6.62
C GLY A 91 3.02 11.91 5.85
N ILE A 92 3.97 12.51 6.56
CA ILE A 92 5.14 13.18 5.98
C ILE A 92 6.42 12.67 6.67
N SER A 93 7.45 12.39 5.87
CA SER A 93 8.77 11.97 6.39
C SER A 93 9.88 12.41 5.45
N LYS A 94 11.06 12.74 6.01
CA LYS A 94 12.24 13.08 5.20
C LYS A 94 12.73 11.83 4.46
N ILE A 95 13.10 12.01 3.20
CA ILE A 95 13.76 11.01 2.34
C ILE A 95 15.09 11.59 1.82
N GLU A 96 15.75 10.87 0.93
CA GLU A 96 17.03 11.28 0.35
C GLU A 96 16.95 12.61 -0.42
N GLU A 97 18.11 13.23 -0.64
CA GLU A 97 18.26 14.44 -1.50
C GLU A 97 17.44 15.66 -1.03
N ASP A 98 17.28 15.82 0.29
CA ASP A 98 16.49 16.90 0.92
C ASP A 98 15.03 16.97 0.44
N LYS A 99 14.47 15.81 0.10
CA LYS A 99 13.07 15.64 -0.26
C LYS A 99 12.29 15.07 0.91
N TYR A 100 10.97 15.15 0.81
CA TYR A 100 10.03 14.53 1.72
C TYR A 100 9.06 13.65 0.96
N CYS A 101 8.73 12.49 1.54
CA CYS A 101 7.61 11.67 1.11
C CYS A 101 6.36 12.19 1.81
N LEU A 102 5.39 12.68 1.04
CA LEU A 102 4.06 13.05 1.50
C LEU A 102 3.08 12.01 0.95
N CYS A 103 2.45 11.23 1.83
CA CYS A 103 1.51 10.20 1.42
C CYS A 103 0.30 10.19 2.31
N TYR A 104 -0.87 9.91 1.74
CA TYR A 104 -2.08 9.80 2.54
C TYR A 104 -2.91 8.61 2.11
N LEU A 105 -3.64 8.06 3.06
CA LEU A 105 -4.67 7.07 2.85
C LEU A 105 -6.03 7.72 3.08
N THR A 106 -6.97 7.48 2.18
CA THR A 106 -8.33 7.99 2.28
C THR A 106 -9.33 6.92 1.88
N LYS A 107 -10.56 6.99 2.42
CA LYS A 107 -11.68 6.22 1.87
C LYS A 107 -12.04 6.74 0.47
N ARG A 108 -12.45 5.84 -0.42
CA ARG A 108 -12.98 6.12 -1.76
C ARG A 108 -14.23 7.00 -1.72
N SER A 109 -14.98 6.99 -0.62
CA SER A 109 -16.12 7.87 -0.41
C SER A 109 -15.73 9.36 -0.48
N ASN A 110 -14.50 9.72 -0.13
CA ASN A 110 -14.04 11.11 -0.19
C ASN A 110 -13.81 11.63 -1.61
N ILE A 111 -13.57 10.75 -2.59
CA ILE A 111 -13.45 11.14 -4.00
C ILE A 111 -14.75 10.88 -4.79
N ALA A 112 -15.73 10.20 -4.18
CA ALA A 112 -16.99 9.87 -4.84
C ALA A 112 -17.76 11.15 -5.18
N GLY A 113 -18.01 11.38 -6.48
CA GLY A 113 -18.68 12.58 -6.96
C GLY A 113 -17.76 13.78 -7.22
N LEU A 114 -16.44 13.64 -6.98
CA LEU A 114 -15.44 14.65 -7.33
C LEU A 114 -14.73 14.31 -8.64
N ASN A 115 -14.23 15.35 -9.32
CA ASN A 115 -13.64 15.20 -10.66
C ASN A 115 -12.13 14.91 -10.62
N SER A 116 -11.44 15.19 -9.51
CA SER A 116 -10.00 15.01 -9.42
C SER A 116 -9.51 14.80 -7.98
N ILE A 117 -8.30 14.26 -7.85
CA ILE A 117 -7.58 14.14 -6.58
C ILE A 117 -7.34 15.51 -5.95
N LYS A 118 -6.96 16.50 -6.76
CA LYS A 118 -6.75 17.87 -6.30
C LYS A 118 -8.00 18.47 -5.66
N GLN A 119 -9.16 18.28 -6.28
CA GLN A 119 -10.43 18.74 -5.73
C GLN A 119 -10.73 18.08 -4.38
N MET A 120 -10.49 16.77 -4.24
CA MET A 120 -10.61 16.08 -2.96
C MET A 120 -9.64 16.62 -1.90
N GLU A 121 -8.39 16.89 -2.27
CA GLU A 121 -7.39 17.46 -1.36
C GLU A 121 -7.86 18.81 -0.80
N GLU A 122 -8.37 19.68 -1.67
CA GLU A 122 -8.92 21.00 -1.31
C GLU A 122 -10.18 20.89 -0.44
N GLU A 123 -11.11 19.97 -0.76
CA GLU A 123 -12.39 19.86 -0.05
C GLU A 123 -12.31 19.07 1.28
N VAL A 124 -11.33 18.16 1.41
CA VAL A 124 -11.22 17.23 2.54
C VAL A 124 -9.96 17.46 3.36
N LEU A 125 -8.78 17.43 2.74
CA LEU A 125 -7.51 17.51 3.47
C LEU A 125 -7.24 18.94 3.97
N TYR A 126 -7.55 19.96 3.17
CA TYR A 126 -7.25 21.35 3.50
C TYR A 126 -8.11 21.92 4.64
N LYS A 127 -9.11 21.17 5.11
CA LYS A 127 -9.81 21.48 6.37
C LYS A 127 -8.88 21.41 7.57
N ASN A 128 -7.82 20.59 7.49
CA ASN A 128 -6.72 20.62 8.44
C ASN A 128 -5.73 21.71 8.01
N SER A 129 -5.58 22.75 8.84
CA SER A 129 -4.72 23.91 8.54
C SER A 129 -3.24 23.56 8.34
N ARG A 130 -2.73 22.54 9.04
CA ARG A 130 -1.36 22.05 8.85
C ARG A 130 -1.19 21.39 7.49
N LEU A 131 -2.15 20.54 7.09
CA LEU A 131 -2.13 19.93 5.77
C LEU A 131 -2.27 20.98 4.68
N LYS A 132 -3.22 21.90 4.81
CA LYS A 132 -3.36 23.02 3.88
C LYS A 132 -2.04 23.77 3.71
N HIS A 133 -1.39 24.14 4.82
CA HIS A 133 -0.11 24.83 4.79
C HIS A 133 0.96 24.03 4.03
N ILE A 134 1.11 22.73 4.32
CA ILE A 134 2.06 21.86 3.62
C ILE A 134 1.77 21.85 2.11
N PHE A 135 0.52 21.62 1.71
CA PHE A 135 0.17 21.53 0.29
C PHE A 135 0.33 22.86 -0.46
N GLU A 136 0.08 24.01 0.19
CA GLU A 136 0.20 25.32 -0.46
C GLU A 136 1.65 25.84 -0.51
N HIS A 137 2.51 25.42 0.43
CA HIS A 137 3.87 25.98 0.60
C HIS A 137 4.99 24.99 0.28
N SER A 138 4.67 23.85 -0.36
CA SER A 138 5.67 22.86 -0.78
C SER A 138 5.82 22.81 -2.30
N GLU A 139 7.03 22.51 -2.76
CA GLU A 139 7.30 22.23 -4.17
C GLU A 139 7.00 20.75 -4.45
N PHE A 140 6.03 20.47 -5.32
CA PHE A 140 5.70 19.12 -5.74
C PHE A 140 6.61 18.68 -6.89
N LEU A 141 7.34 17.59 -6.69
CA LEU A 141 8.38 17.14 -7.61
C LEU A 141 7.86 16.21 -8.71
N PHE A 142 6.66 15.64 -8.53
CA PHE A 142 6.03 14.79 -9.52
C PHE A 142 4.99 15.58 -10.32
N SER A 143 4.90 15.32 -11.63
CA SER A 143 3.87 15.92 -12.48
C SER A 143 2.46 15.44 -12.11
N LYS A 144 2.35 14.22 -11.56
CA LYS A 144 1.14 13.61 -11.04
C LYS A 144 1.48 12.76 -9.82
N PRO A 145 0.56 12.60 -8.85
CA PRO A 145 0.78 11.68 -7.76
C PRO A 145 0.88 10.23 -8.23
N GLU A 146 1.59 9.43 -7.44
CA GLU A 146 1.44 7.99 -7.48
C GLU A 146 0.17 7.60 -6.72
N VAL A 147 -0.69 6.81 -7.34
CA VAL A 147 -2.02 6.46 -6.78
C VAL A 147 -2.19 4.96 -6.78
N ILE A 148 -2.48 4.41 -5.60
CA ILE A 148 -2.81 2.99 -5.45
C ILE A 148 -4.26 2.88 -4.99
N ASN A 149 -5.05 2.15 -5.76
CA ASN A 149 -6.43 1.82 -5.45
C ASN A 149 -6.53 0.45 -4.79
N GLU A 150 -7.67 0.20 -4.14
CA GLU A 150 -8.04 -1.11 -3.61
C GLU A 150 -7.01 -1.69 -2.61
N ILE A 151 -6.62 -0.85 -1.65
CA ILE A 151 -5.70 -1.24 -0.58
C ILE A 151 -6.46 -2.15 0.40
N SER A 152 -6.13 -3.44 0.36
CA SER A 152 -6.73 -4.48 1.21
C SER A 152 -6.12 -4.49 2.61
N ILE A 153 -6.85 -3.91 3.55
CA ILE A 153 -6.47 -3.87 4.96
C ILE A 153 -7.27 -4.94 5.68
N SER A 154 -6.67 -6.11 5.75
CA SER A 154 -7.24 -7.25 6.45
C SER A 154 -6.15 -8.24 6.82
N PRO A 155 -6.34 -9.05 7.87
CA PRO A 155 -5.63 -10.31 7.96
C PRO A 155 -5.94 -11.14 6.71
N LYS A 156 -4.98 -11.95 6.27
CA LYS A 156 -5.15 -12.91 5.17
C LYS A 156 -4.73 -14.30 5.66
N SER A 157 -5.11 -15.33 4.93
CA SER A 157 -4.66 -16.69 5.28
C SER A 157 -3.12 -16.76 5.22
N LEU A 158 -2.52 -17.26 6.30
CA LEU A 158 -1.07 -17.47 6.41
C LEU A 158 -0.60 -18.70 5.61
N ILE A 159 -1.52 -19.60 5.26
CA ILE A 159 -1.24 -20.79 4.46
C ILE A 159 -2.33 -20.92 3.38
N GLU A 160 -1.93 -21.03 2.12
CA GLU A 160 -2.85 -21.18 0.98
C GLU A 160 -2.34 -22.29 0.06
N ASN A 161 -3.10 -23.37 -0.15
CA ASN A 161 -2.66 -24.50 -0.98
C ASN A 161 -1.23 -24.99 -0.66
N HIS A 162 -0.92 -25.14 0.64
CA HIS A 162 0.40 -25.46 1.23
C HIS A 162 1.47 -24.36 1.16
N ILE A 163 1.22 -23.24 0.48
CA ILE A 163 2.15 -22.11 0.38
C ILE A 163 2.10 -21.32 1.70
N LEU A 164 3.26 -21.09 2.31
CA LEU A 164 3.37 -20.19 3.46
C LEU A 164 3.36 -18.74 2.97
N MET A 165 2.57 -17.86 3.57
CA MET A 165 2.51 -16.45 3.20
C MET A 165 3.31 -15.61 4.20
N CYS A 166 4.00 -14.57 3.73
CA CYS A 166 4.69 -13.61 4.59
C CYS A 166 4.51 -12.16 4.09
N GLY A 167 4.83 -11.17 4.94
CA GLY A 167 4.67 -9.75 4.63
C GLY A 167 3.23 -9.39 4.25
N ASP A 168 3.05 -8.44 3.32
CA ASP A 168 1.72 -8.00 2.90
C ASP A 168 0.85 -9.11 2.27
N SER A 169 1.47 -10.20 1.79
CA SER A 169 0.75 -11.39 1.30
C SER A 169 0.11 -12.18 2.43
N ALA A 170 0.63 -12.10 3.66
CA ALA A 170 0.06 -12.70 4.87
C ALA A 170 -0.97 -11.78 5.56
N GLY A 171 -0.87 -10.47 5.37
CA GLY A 171 -1.79 -9.50 5.93
C GLY A 171 -1.20 -8.10 5.89
N MET A 172 -2.06 -7.09 5.89
CA MET A 172 -1.65 -5.69 5.93
C MET A 172 -2.47 -4.96 6.98
N ILE A 173 -1.78 -4.16 7.78
CA ILE A 173 -2.38 -3.26 8.77
C ILE A 173 -2.21 -1.82 8.30
N LEU A 174 -3.03 -0.92 8.85
CA LEU A 174 -2.76 0.50 8.81
C LEU A 174 -2.25 0.96 10.16
N LEU A 175 -1.57 2.11 10.15
CA LEU A 175 -1.29 2.86 11.36
C LEU A 175 -2.56 3.48 11.99
N TYR A 176 -3.73 3.30 11.34
CA TYR A 176 -5.01 3.81 11.77
C TYR A 176 -5.97 2.67 12.12
N VAL A 177 -6.33 2.55 13.40
CA VAL A 177 -7.40 1.70 13.90
C VAL A 177 -8.43 2.65 14.53
N GLU A 178 -9.65 2.67 13.96
CA GLU A 178 -10.88 3.33 14.43
C GLU A 178 -10.75 4.57 15.35
N MET A 179 -10.77 5.77 14.75
CA MET A 179 -10.90 7.06 15.49
C MET A 179 -12.22 7.81 15.17
N GLU A 180 -13.34 7.12 14.91
CA GLU A 180 -14.65 7.81 14.88
C GLU A 180 -14.90 8.60 16.18
N TRP A 181 -14.46 8.07 17.31
CA TRP A 181 -14.55 8.72 18.62
C TRP A 181 -13.68 9.98 18.78
N LEU A 182 -12.45 9.96 18.28
CA LEU A 182 -11.53 11.09 18.44
C LEU A 182 -11.86 12.26 17.51
N TRP A 183 -12.32 11.99 16.29
CA TRP A 183 -12.74 13.05 15.36
C TRP A 183 -13.97 13.82 15.89
N GLN A 184 -14.94 13.12 16.49
CA GLN A 184 -16.08 13.77 17.14
C GLN A 184 -15.65 14.64 18.34
N SER A 185 -14.66 14.21 19.12
CA SER A 185 -14.15 14.97 20.27
C SER A 185 -13.38 16.24 19.89
N THR A 186 -12.76 16.27 18.70
CA THR A 186 -11.98 17.42 18.23
C THR A 186 -12.80 18.51 17.54
N GLN A 187 -14.05 18.23 17.13
CA GLN A 187 -14.97 19.23 16.55
C GLN A 187 -15.78 20.00 17.62
N GLN A 188 -15.61 19.66 18.90
CA GLN A 188 -16.29 20.29 20.04
C GLN A 188 -15.40 21.29 20.81
N LYS A 189 -14.26 21.72 20.24
CA LYS A 189 -13.42 22.80 20.75
C LYS A 189 -13.18 23.83 19.66
#